data_AF-X1IQ74-F1
#
_entry.id   AF-X1IQ74-F1
#
_cell.length_a   1.000
_cell.length_b   1.000
_cell.length_c   1.000
_cell.angle_alpha   90.00
_cell.angle_beta   90.00
_cell.angle_gamma   90.00
#
_symmetry.space_group_name_H-M   'P 1'
#
loop_
_entity.id
_entity.type
_entity.pdbx_description
1 polymer ?
#
loop_
_entity_poly.entity_id
_entity_poly.type
_entity_poly.pdbx_seq_one_letter_code
_entity_poly.pdbx_strand_id
1 'polypeptide(L)' 'IKAKEKYKKDIAEVFIRVLKAIPRGGRIIVIAGDRANLYDDIAKLVGIETEAIVKRHVNRRTGRRANEFYESVFIWKKK' A
#
# COMPACT_ATOMS: atom_id res chain seq x y z
N ILE A 1 12.76 -1.47 14.82
CA ILE A 1 11.96 -0.23 14.75
C ILE A 1 12.48 0.70 13.65
N LYS A 2 13.76 1.12 13.69
CA LYS A 2 14.39 2.01 12.68
C LYS A 2 14.17 1.60 11.21
N ALA A 3 14.26 0.30 10.90
CA ALA A 3 14.08 -0.20 9.53
C ALA A 3 12.65 -0.01 8.98
N LYS A 4 11.61 -0.21 9.81
CA LYS A 4 10.21 0.00 9.41
C LYS A 4 9.91 1.48 9.19
N GLU A 5 10.41 2.35 10.06
CA GLU A 5 10.24 3.80 9.90
C GLU A 5 10.94 4.33 8.65
N LYS A 6 12.17 3.87 8.37
CA LYS A 6 12.87 4.22 7.14
C LYS A 6 12.08 3.74 5.92
N TYR A 7 11.60 2.48 5.93
CA TYR A 7 10.78 1.94 4.86
C TYR A 7 9.52 2.80 4.60
N LYS A 8 8.78 3.16 5.65
CA LYS A 8 7.59 4.01 5.51
C LYS A 8 7.91 5.36 4.85
N LYS A 9 8.99 6.01 5.29
CA LYS A 9 9.43 7.31 4.73
C LYS A 9 9.85 7.20 3.27
N ASP A 10 10.67 6.20 2.95
CA ASP A 10 11.18 6.00 1.59
C ASP A 10 10.04 5.69 0.61
N ILE A 11 9.07 4.86 1.02
CA ILE A 11 7.89 4.56 0.20
C ILE A 11 6.95 5.78 0.09
N ALA A 12 6.75 6.53 1.18
CA ALA A 12 5.93 7.74 1.14
C ALA A 12 6.48 8.77 0.15
N GLU A 13 7.80 8.98 0.10
CA GLU A 13 8.45 9.88 -0.84
C GLU A 13 8.18 9.48 -2.31
N VAL A 14 8.17 8.18 -2.63
CA VAL A 14 7.79 7.70 -3.96
C VAL A 14 6.36 8.09 -4.30
N PHE A 15 5.40 7.84 -3.40
CA PHE A 15 4.00 8.17 -3.64
C PHE A 15 3.75 9.67 -3.73
N ILE A 16 4.41 10.50 -2.93
CA ILE A 16 4.33 11.97 -3.02
C ILE A 16 4.73 12.45 -4.42
N ARG A 17 5.76 11.85 -5.02
CA ARG A 17 6.17 12.17 -6.41
C ARG A 17 5.14 11.70 -7.42
N VAL A 18 4.61 10.48 -7.26
CA VAL A 18 3.54 9.95 -8.12
C VAL A 18 2.32 10.86 -8.10
N LEU A 19 1.93 11.39 -6.93
CA LEU A 19 0.78 12.29 -6.80
C LEU A 19 0.89 13.56 -7.63
N LYS A 20 2.09 14.00 -8.03
CA LYS A 20 2.25 15.16 -8.91
C LYS A 20 1.66 14.93 -10.30
N ALA A 21 1.61 13.67 -10.76
CA ALA A 21 1.06 13.30 -12.06
C ALA A 21 -0.42 12.89 -12.01
N ILE A 22 -1.00 12.69 -10.82
CA ILE A 22 -2.38 12.25 -10.66
C ILE A 22 -3.31 13.46 -10.52
N PRO A 23 -4.41 13.57 -11.27
CA PRO A 23 -5.39 14.64 -11.09
C PRO A 23 -6.09 14.52 -9.73
N ARG A 24 -6.64 15.64 -9.25
CA ARG A 24 -7.50 15.66 -8.06
C ARG A 24 -8.66 14.66 -8.22
N GLY A 25 -8.94 13.87 -7.19
CA GLY A 25 -9.92 12.79 -7.22
C GLY A 25 -9.46 11.50 -7.93
N GLY A 26 -8.26 11.50 -8.53
CA GLY A 26 -7.67 10.33 -9.15
C GLY A 26 -7.33 9.24 -8.13
N ARG A 27 -7.46 7.98 -8.55
CA ARG A 27 -7.24 6.80 -7.71
C ARG A 27 -5.87 6.16 -7.96
N ILE A 28 -5.29 5.65 -6.89
CA ILE A 28 -4.09 4.82 -6.90
C ILE A 28 -4.46 3.49 -6.25
N ILE A 29 -4.18 2.39 -6.94
CA ILE A 29 -4.42 1.04 -6.42
C ILE A 29 -3.08 0.43 -6.01
N VAL A 30 -2.93 0.12 -4.72
CA VAL A 30 -1.68 -0.43 -4.16
C VAL A 30 -1.95 -1.82 -3.63
N ILE A 31 -1.19 -2.81 -4.11
CA ILE A 31 -1.30 -4.20 -3.67
C ILE A 31 -0.07 -4.52 -2.82
N ALA A 32 -0.28 -4.93 -1.58
CA ALA A 32 0.81 -5.26 -0.67
C ALA A 32 0.47 -6.41 0.28
N GLY A 33 1.43 -7.31 0.49
CA GLY A 33 1.44 -8.27 1.60
C GLY A 33 1.78 -7.58 2.92
N ASP A 34 0.91 -6.68 3.39
CA ASP A 34 1.18 -5.78 4.51
C ASP A 34 1.04 -6.48 5.89
N ARG A 35 1.95 -7.41 6.17
CA ARG A 35 1.98 -8.17 7.45
C ARG A 35 2.32 -7.30 8.66
N ALA A 36 2.85 -6.11 8.44
CA ALA A 36 3.30 -5.21 9.49
C ALA A 36 2.41 -3.96 9.64
N ASN A 37 1.27 -3.92 8.93
CA ASN A 37 0.30 -2.82 8.94
C ASN A 37 0.96 -1.44 8.71
N LEU A 38 1.85 -1.35 7.72
CA LEU A 38 2.63 -0.15 7.44
C LEU A 38 1.92 0.81 6.49
N TYR A 39 1.03 0.33 5.63
CA TYR A 39 0.49 1.12 4.53
C TYR A 39 -0.53 2.16 4.98
N ASP A 40 -1.21 1.96 6.11
CA ASP A 40 -2.07 2.99 6.72
C ASP A 40 -1.25 4.21 7.16
N ASP A 41 -0.07 3.98 7.75
CA ASP A 41 0.84 5.07 8.13
C ASP A 41 1.46 5.75 6.91
N ILE A 42 1.78 4.97 5.86
CA ILE A 42 2.27 5.53 4.59
C ILE A 42 1.21 6.43 3.97
N ALA A 43 -0.07 6.01 3.94
CA ALA A 43 -1.15 6.83 3.41
C ALA A 43 -1.28 8.18 4.15
N LYS A 44 -1.15 8.16 5.49
CA LYS A 44 -1.12 9.37 6.31
C LYS A 44 0.06 10.29 5.97
N LEU A 45 1.27 9.73 5.84
CA LEU A 45 2.48 10.48 5.48
C LEU A 45 2.37 11.12 4.09
N VAL A 46 1.76 10.41 3.15
CA VAL A 46 1.52 10.88 1.77
C VAL A 46 0.41 11.94 1.71
N GLY A 47 -0.49 11.98 2.70
CA GLY A 47 -1.64 12.88 2.71
C GLY A 47 -2.77 12.43 1.77
N ILE A 48 -2.85 11.13 1.46
CA ILE A 48 -3.85 10.56 0.56
C ILE A 48 -5.01 9.91 1.34
N GLU A 49 -6.22 9.95 0.79
CA GLU A 49 -7.40 9.30 1.36
C GLU A 49 -7.38 7.80 1.08
N THR A 50 -7.72 6.96 2.05
CA THR A 50 -7.99 5.52 1.83
C THR A 50 -9.49 5.31 1.69
N GLU A 51 -9.96 5.12 0.46
CA GLU A 51 -11.39 4.87 0.19
C GLU A 51 -11.79 3.44 0.60
N ALA A 52 -10.93 2.46 0.39
CA ALA A 52 -11.19 1.07 0.78
C ALA A 52 -9.92 0.24 0.92
N ILE A 53 -10.03 -0.87 1.65
CA ILE A 53 -9.00 -1.92 1.72
C ILE A 53 -9.68 -3.27 1.50
N VAL A 54 -9.31 -3.96 0.42
CA VAL A 54 -9.85 -5.29 0.09
C VAL A 54 -8.82 -6.36 0.41
N LYS A 55 -9.24 -7.46 1.04
CA LYS A 55 -8.38 -8.63 1.24
C LYS A 55 -8.52 -9.57 0.05
N ARG A 56 -7.40 -9.89 -0.61
CA ARG A 56 -7.36 -10.77 -1.78
C ARG A 56 -6.62 -12.06 -1.44
N HIS A 57 -7.27 -13.21 -1.62
CA HIS A 57 -6.62 -14.52 -1.55
C HIS A 57 -5.76 -14.76 -2.80
N VAL A 58 -4.56 -15.33 -2.63
CA VAL A 58 -3.63 -15.63 -3.71
C VAL A 58 -3.52 -17.14 -3.91
N ASN A 59 -4.21 -17.65 -4.93
CA ASN A 59 -4.36 -19.09 -5.19
C ASN A 59 -3.11 -19.77 -5.81
N ARG A 60 -2.20 -19.01 -6.44
CA ARG A 60 -1.02 -19.57 -7.16
C ARG A 60 0.26 -18.80 -6.83
N ARG A 61 0.77 -19.00 -5.62
CA ARG A 61 2.08 -18.47 -5.22
C ARG A 61 3.18 -19.43 -5.65
N THR A 62 4.24 -18.92 -6.27
CA THR A 62 5.45 -19.69 -6.56
C THR A 62 6.20 -19.96 -5.25
N GLY A 63 6.04 -21.15 -4.65
CA GLY A 63 6.77 -21.52 -3.44
C GLY A 63 6.44 -22.91 -2.87
N ARG A 64 7.40 -23.53 -2.17
CA ARG A 64 7.32 -24.88 -1.57
C ARG A 64 6.34 -25.01 -0.38
N ARG A 65 5.73 -23.92 0.10
CA ARG A 65 4.87 -23.92 1.30
C ARG A 65 3.42 -23.64 0.90
N ALA A 66 2.53 -24.58 1.22
CA ALA A 66 1.12 -24.62 0.81
C ALA A 66 0.16 -23.89 1.77
N ASN A 67 0.59 -22.79 2.40
CA ASN A 67 -0.30 -22.05 3.28
C ASN A 67 -1.05 -20.96 2.51
N GLU A 68 -2.30 -20.72 2.88
CA GLU A 68 -3.10 -19.61 2.35
C GLU A 68 -2.33 -18.29 2.49
N PHE A 69 -2.33 -17.50 1.42
CA PHE A 69 -1.66 -16.20 1.38
C PHE A 69 -2.63 -15.13 0.94
N TYR A 70 -2.68 -14.04 1.69
CA TYR A 70 -3.56 -12.91 1.44
C TYR A 70 -2.75 -11.64 1.27
N GLU A 71 -3.23 -10.78 0.38
CA GLU A 71 -2.72 -9.42 0.17
C GLU A 71 -3.80 -8.40 0.49
N SER A 72 -3.39 -7.21 0.91
CA SER A 72 -4.25 -6.05 0.99
C SER A 72 -4.20 -5.29 -0.33
N VAL A 73 -5.37 -4.95 -0.87
CA VAL A 73 -5.54 -4.03 -2.00
C VAL A 73 -6.07 -2.72 -1.44
N PHE A 74 -5.20 -1.73 -1.35
CA PHE A 74 -5.53 -0.38 -0.91
C PHE A 74 -6.04 0.43 -2.11
N ILE A 75 -7.23 1.01 -1.96
CA ILE A 75 -7.80 1.96 -2.90
C ILE A 75 -7.60 3.34 -2.31
N TRP A 76 -6.63 4.06 -2.84
CA TRP A 76 -6.30 5.41 -2.40
C TRP A 76 -6.83 6.46 -3.38
N LYS A 77 -7.22 7.62 -2.87
CA LYS A 77 -7.73 8.74 -3.66
C LYS A 77 -7.03 10.03 -3.32
N LYS A 78 -6.52 10.70 -4.35
CA LYS A 78 -5.92 12.03 -4.21
C LYS A 78 -7.02 13.04 -3.87
N LYS A 79 -6.85 13.75 -2.74
CA LYS A 79 -7.74 14.82 -2.29
C LYS A 79 -7.84 15.97 -3.29
#